data_AF-A0A512DRG5-F1
#
_entry.id   AF-A0A512DRG5-F1
#
_cell.length_a   1.000
_cell.length_b   1.000
_cell.length_c   1.000
_cell.angle_alpha   90.00
_cell.angle_beta   90.00
_cell.angle_gamma   90.00
#
_symmetry.space_group_name_H-M   'P 1'
#
loop_
_entity.id
_entity.type
_entity.pdbx_description
1 polymer ?
#
loop_
_entity_poly.entity_id
_entity_poly.type
_entity_poly.pdbx_seq_one_letter_code
_entity_poly.pdbx_strand_id
1 'polypeptide(L)'
;MATMLYLAGAKTMMGHREPQSLLGDFDMIKNEAEAWETLPSVRVNDKTYKLMRFSLEKRKFSCIGFVNYGDSIAHGYRSINFGFSCMPSQTGIMPEAAILKDLEALHVRI
;
A
#
# COMPACT_ATOMS: atom_id res chain seq x y z
N MET A 1 0.19 -4.91 19.85
CA MET A 1 -0.91 -4.40 19.01
C MET A 1 -0.80 -5.10 17.65
N ALA A 2 -1.86 -5.74 17.18
CA ALA A 2 -1.82 -6.61 16.01
C ALA A 2 -2.00 -5.80 14.72
N THR A 3 -0.92 -5.63 13.95
CA THR A 3 -0.93 -5.06 12.61
C THR A 3 -1.44 -6.12 11.64
N MET A 4 -2.58 -5.88 10.99
CA MET A 4 -3.08 -6.76 9.92
C MET A 4 -2.41 -6.37 8.61
N LEU A 5 -1.57 -7.26 8.09
CA LEU A 5 -0.90 -7.12 6.80
C LEU A 5 -1.57 -8.07 5.79
N TYR A 6 -2.16 -7.51 4.74
CA TYR A 6 -2.71 -8.27 3.62
C TYR A 6 -1.84 -8.07 2.38
N LEU A 7 -1.38 -9.18 1.78
CA LEU A 7 -0.51 -9.20 0.60
C LEU A 7 -1.21 -9.98 -0.51
N ALA A 8 -1.41 -9.37 -1.68
CA ALA A 8 -1.93 -10.03 -2.87
C ALA A 8 -0.89 -9.97 -3.99
N GLY A 9 -0.23 -11.10 -4.26
CA GLY A 9 0.73 -11.24 -5.36
C GLY A 9 0.11 -11.99 -6.53
N ALA A 10 -0.46 -11.29 -7.51
CA ALA A 10 -0.93 -11.89 -8.74
C ALA A 10 0.15 -11.75 -9.83
N LYS A 11 0.58 -12.86 -10.44
CA LYS A 11 1.41 -12.86 -11.66
C LYS A 11 0.55 -12.40 -12.84
N THR A 12 0.38 -11.10 -13.03
CA THR A 12 -0.43 -10.53 -14.12
C THR A 12 0.36 -9.42 -14.82
N MET A 13 0.41 -9.45 -16.15
CA MET A 13 0.95 -8.36 -16.96
C MET A 13 0.04 -7.13 -16.80
N MET A 14 0.38 -6.24 -15.87
CA MET A 14 -0.33 -4.99 -15.67
C MET A 14 0.56 -3.81 -16.06
N GLY A 15 0.04 -2.95 -16.93
CA GLY A 15 0.64 -1.64 -17.20
C GLY A 15 0.73 -0.80 -15.91
N HIS A 16 1.52 0.27 -15.93
CA HIS A 16 1.59 1.20 -14.80
C HIS A 16 0.18 1.69 -14.42
N ARG A 17 -0.26 1.42 -13.19
CA ARG A 17 -1.54 1.91 -12.67
C ARG A 17 -1.30 2.92 -11.55
N GLU A 18 -2.24 3.83 -11.34
CA GLU A 18 -2.15 4.68 -10.16
C GLU A 18 -2.41 3.84 -8.90
N PRO A 19 -1.74 4.12 -7.76
CA PRO A 19 -1.88 3.31 -6.55
C PRO A 19 -3.32 3.14 -6.10
N GLN A 20 -4.14 4.19 -6.20
CA GLN A 20 -5.56 4.14 -5.91
C GLN A 20 -6.30 3.05 -6.70
N SER A 21 -5.98 2.87 -7.98
CA SER A 21 -6.62 1.85 -8.82
C SER A 21 -6.24 0.44 -8.41
N LEU A 22 -5.00 0.21 -7.99
CA LEU A 22 -4.54 -1.10 -7.51
C LEU A 22 -5.12 -1.42 -6.13
N LEU A 23 -5.15 -0.42 -5.25
CA LEU A 23 -5.76 -0.55 -3.92
C LEU A 23 -7.28 -0.77 -4.01
N GLY A 24 -7.92 -0.27 -5.06
CA GLY A 24 -9.33 -0.52 -5.38
C GLY A 24 -9.65 -1.98 -5.72
N ASP A 25 -8.67 -2.86 -5.93
CA ASP A 25 -8.89 -4.30 -6.08
C ASP A 25 -9.28 -4.97 -4.74
N PHE A 26 -9.04 -4.31 -3.60
CA PHE A 26 -9.53 -4.76 -2.30
C PHE A 26 -10.97 -4.28 -2.08
N ASP A 27 -11.93 -5.20 -1.95
CA ASP A 27 -13.36 -4.86 -1.78
C ASP A 27 -13.62 -3.88 -0.63
N MET A 28 -12.89 -4.00 0.48
CA MET A 28 -13.01 -3.07 1.59
C MET A 28 -12.61 -1.63 1.21
N ILE A 29 -11.52 -1.47 0.46
CA ILE A 29 -11.07 -0.16 -0.01
C ILE A 29 -12.05 0.37 -1.05
N LYS A 30 -12.42 -0.46 -2.03
CA LYS A 30 -13.35 -0.09 -3.11
C LYS A 30 -14.66 0.51 -2.60
N ASN A 31 -15.17 -0.01 -1.48
CA ASN A 31 -16.49 0.35 -0.96
C ASN A 31 -16.48 1.36 0.19
N GLU A 32 -15.33 1.63 0.81
CA GLU A 32 -15.26 2.43 2.04
C GLU A 32 -14.14 3.48 2.05
N ALA A 33 -13.21 3.46 1.09
CA ALA A 33 -12.05 4.35 1.12
C ALA A 33 -12.36 5.76 0.63
N GLU A 34 -12.12 6.73 1.49
CA GLU A 34 -12.33 8.15 1.24
C GLU A 34 -11.09 8.98 1.60
N ALA A 35 -11.17 10.29 1.38
CA ALA A 35 -10.12 11.26 1.73
C ALA A 35 -8.73 10.86 1.19
N TRP A 36 -8.68 10.47 -0.09
CA TRP A 36 -7.46 10.05 -0.77
C TRP A 36 -6.47 11.21 -0.89
N GLU A 37 -5.24 10.98 -0.44
CA GLU A 37 -4.14 11.95 -0.51
C GLU A 37 -2.88 11.24 -1.00
N THR A 38 -2.24 11.78 -2.04
CA THR A 38 -0.94 11.29 -2.50
C THR A 38 0.15 11.76 -1.55
N LEU A 39 0.98 10.83 -1.08
CA LEU A 39 2.14 11.14 -0.26
C LEU A 39 3.43 11.07 -1.10
N PRO A 40 4.52 11.70 -0.64
CA PRO A 40 5.83 11.53 -1.27
C PRO A 40 6.20 10.04 -1.39
N SER A 41 6.90 9.71 -2.47
CA SER A 41 7.41 8.34 -2.63
C SER A 41 8.59 8.11 -1.70
N VAL A 42 8.70 6.89 -1.17
CA VAL A 42 9.76 6.50 -0.24
C VAL A 42 10.62 5.41 -0.85
N ARG A 43 11.92 5.43 -0.56
CA ARG A 43 12.85 4.38 -0.98
C ARG A 43 13.23 3.53 0.23
N VAL A 44 12.94 2.23 0.16
CA VAL A 44 13.20 1.26 1.24
C VAL A 44 13.77 0.00 0.58
N ASN A 45 14.91 -0.50 1.07
CA ASN A 45 15.55 -1.74 0.57
C ASN A 45 15.69 -1.77 -0.96
N ASP A 46 16.26 -0.69 -1.53
CA ASP A 46 16.43 -0.48 -2.98
C ASP A 46 15.16 -0.47 -3.84
N LYS A 47 13.99 -0.45 -3.20
CA LYS A 47 12.69 -0.37 -3.88
C LYS A 47 12.06 0.99 -3.62
N THR A 48 11.50 1.59 -4.67
CA THR A 48 10.71 2.83 -4.55
C THR A 48 9.23 2.48 -4.39
N TYR A 49 8.62 2.95 -3.31
CA TYR A 49 7.20 2.78 -3.03
C TYR A 49 6.47 4.10 -3.26
N LYS A 50 5.42 4.06 -4.08
CA LYS A 50 4.42 5.13 -4.13
C LYS A 50 3.44 4.94 -2.98
N LEU A 51 3.16 6.01 -2.24
CA LEU A 51 2.30 5.99 -1.06
C LEU A 51 1.02 6.80 -1.31
N MET A 52 -0.09 6.33 -0.75
CA MET A 52 -1.36 7.06 -0.69
C MET A 52 -2.01 6.91 0.67
N ARG A 53 -2.46 8.01 1.26
CA ARG A 53 -3.27 8.01 2.47
C ARG A 53 -4.74 7.98 2.09
N PHE A 54 -5.55 7.28 2.88
CA PHE A 54 -7.01 7.26 2.78
C PHE A 54 -7.62 6.89 4.14
N SER A 55 -8.91 7.11 4.33
CA SER A 55 -9.66 6.68 5.52
C SER A 55 -10.69 5.63 5.16
N LEU A 56 -10.98 4.72 6.10
CA LEU A 56 -12.13 3.83 6.05
C LEU A 56 -13.15 4.34 7.06
N GLU A 57 -14.02 5.25 6.61
CA GLU A 57 -14.89 6.04 7.50
C GLU A 57 -15.80 5.17 8.36
N LYS A 58 -16.48 4.20 7.74
CA LYS A 58 -17.42 3.29 8.43
C LYS A 58 -16.77 2.50 9.56
N ARG A 59 -15.48 2.20 9.42
CA ARG A 59 -14.69 1.43 10.40
C ARG A 59 -13.84 2.32 11.30
N LYS A 60 -13.83 3.64 11.07
CA LYS A 60 -12.99 4.62 11.78
C LYS A 60 -11.51 4.23 11.75
N PHE A 61 -10.98 3.90 10.58
CA PHE A 61 -9.54 3.68 10.39
C PHE A 61 -8.93 4.75 9.49
N SER A 62 -7.68 5.11 9.79
CA SER A 62 -6.81 5.87 8.88
C SER A 62 -5.78 4.91 8.30
N CYS A 63 -5.60 4.91 6.98
CA CYS A 63 -4.82 3.93 6.26
C CYS A 63 -3.80 4.58 5.33
N ILE A 64 -2.72 3.85 5.07
CA ILE A 64 -1.74 4.18 4.04
C ILE A 64 -1.59 2.95 3.14
N GLY A 65 -1.90 3.14 1.87
CA GLY A 65 -1.63 2.19 0.81
C GLY A 65 -0.25 2.43 0.20
N PHE A 66 0.38 1.34 -0.25
CA PHE A 66 1.69 1.37 -0.87
C PHE A 66 1.69 0.54 -2.15
N VAL A 67 2.49 0.97 -3.13
CA VAL A 67 2.73 0.23 -4.38
C VAL A 67 4.19 0.35 -4.76
N ASN A 68 4.86 -0.78 -4.99
CA ASN A 68 6.16 -0.86 -5.64
C ASN A 68 6.03 -1.63 -6.95
N TYR A 69 6.62 -1.04 -8.00
CA TYR A 69 6.82 -1.69 -9.28
C TYR A 69 8.24 -2.25 -9.28
N GLY A 70 8.39 -3.57 -9.33
CA GLY A 70 9.69 -4.22 -9.41
C GLY A 70 10.38 -3.97 -10.75
N ASP A 71 11.71 -4.02 -10.74
CA ASP A 71 12.60 -3.66 -11.86
C ASP A 71 12.73 -4.74 -12.96
N SER A 72 11.92 -5.80 -12.96
CA SER A 72 12.07 -6.89 -13.94
C SER A 72 11.50 -6.51 -15.32
N ILE A 73 12.28 -5.73 -16.07
CA ILE A 73 12.08 -5.45 -17.50
C ILE A 73 12.50 -6.69 -18.34
N ALA A 74 13.32 -7.59 -17.77
CA ALA A 74 14.00 -8.66 -18.49
C ALA A 74 13.08 -9.66 -19.21
N HIS A 75 11.81 -9.80 -18.80
CA HIS A 75 10.88 -10.79 -19.36
C HIS A 75 9.46 -10.24 -19.61
N GLY A 76 9.26 -8.91 -19.61
CA GLY A 76 7.92 -8.32 -19.77
C GLY A 76 7.00 -8.43 -18.55
N TYR A 77 7.53 -8.87 -17.40
CA TYR A 77 6.78 -9.04 -16.14
C TYR A 77 7.09 -7.93 -15.15
N ARG A 78 6.17 -6.97 -15.01
CA ARG A 78 6.21 -6.01 -13.90
C ARG A 78 5.63 -6.65 -12.65
N SER A 79 6.49 -7.12 -11.74
CA SER A 79 6.02 -7.53 -10.41
C SER A 79 5.50 -6.29 -9.67
N ILE A 80 4.24 -6.30 -9.24
CA ILE A 80 3.65 -5.21 -8.46
C ILE A 80 3.46 -5.73 -7.04
N ASN A 81 4.17 -5.13 -6.09
CA ASN A 81 3.89 -5.33 -4.67
C ASN A 81 3.01 -4.20 -4.20
N PHE A 82 1.79 -4.50 -3.79
CA PHE A 82 0.87 -3.50 -3.26
C PHE A 82 0.11 -4.03 -2.07
N GLY A 83 -0.36 -3.10 -1.23
CA GLY A 83 -1.09 -3.40 -0.03
C GLY A 83 -1.37 -2.12 0.74
N PHE A 84 -1.92 -2.26 1.93
CA PHE A 84 -2.23 -1.14 2.80
C PHE A 84 -2.06 -1.55 4.25
N SER A 85 -1.81 -0.57 5.11
CA SER A 85 -1.81 -0.72 6.55
C SER A 85 -2.72 0.34 7.15
N CYS A 86 -3.46 -0.03 8.19
CA CYS A 86 -4.50 0.80 8.80
C CYS A 86 -4.33 0.84 10.31
N MET A 87 -4.66 1.98 10.92
CA MET A 87 -4.74 2.12 12.37
C MET A 87 -6.06 2.75 12.80
N PRO A 88 -6.59 2.41 14.00
CA PRO A 88 -7.80 3.03 14.53
C PRO A 88 -7.64 4.56 14.59
N SER A 89 -8.65 5.28 14.12
CA SER A 89 -8.64 6.73 13.91
C SER A 89 -8.75 7.56 15.20
N GLN A 90 -8.48 7.00 16.38
CA GLN A 90 -8.53 7.75 17.65
C GLN A 90 -7.56 8.96 17.68
N THR A 91 -6.49 8.92 16.86
CA THR A 91 -5.51 10.01 16.68
C THR A 91 -5.55 10.66 15.28
N GLY A 92 -6.52 10.29 14.44
CA GLY A 92 -6.81 10.93 13.15
C GLY A 92 -5.86 10.66 11.98
N ILE A 93 -4.56 10.39 12.20
CA ILE A 93 -3.58 10.27 11.10
C ILE A 93 -2.60 9.14 11.38
N MET A 94 -2.39 8.27 10.39
CA MET A 94 -1.33 7.27 10.44
C MET A 94 0.03 7.92 10.19
N PRO A 95 0.98 7.84 11.13
CA PRO A 95 2.31 8.42 10.94
C PRO A 95 3.08 7.59 9.89
N GLU A 96 3.70 8.28 8.94
CA GLU A 96 4.47 7.66 7.86
C GLU A 96 5.60 6.77 8.38
N ALA A 97 6.22 7.14 9.52
CA ALA A 97 7.27 6.34 10.16
C ALA A 97 6.82 4.92 10.56
N ALA A 98 5.54 4.73 10.92
CA ALA A 98 5.01 3.40 11.23
C ALA A 98 4.95 2.53 9.96
N ILE A 99 4.62 3.14 8.82
CA ILE A 99 4.61 2.47 7.51
C ILE A 99 6.03 2.13 7.06
N LEU A 100 7.00 3.03 7.25
CA LEU A 100 8.39 2.73 6.88
C LEU A 100 8.88 1.45 7.58
N LYS A 101 8.58 1.30 8.87
CA LYS A 101 8.89 0.09 9.63
C LYS A 101 8.16 -1.15 9.09
N ASP A 102 6.88 -1.03 8.73
CA ASP A 102 6.11 -2.12 8.12
C ASP A 102 6.69 -2.51 6.75
N LEU A 103 7.08 -1.54 5.92
CA LEU A 103 7.70 -1.73 4.60
C LEU A 103 9.11 -2.35 4.71
N GLU A 104 9.88 -1.97 5.73
CA GLU A 104 11.17 -2.60 6.04
C GLU A 104 10.98 -4.08 6.41
N ALA A 105 9.94 -4.38 7.21
CA ALA A 105 9.63 -5.74 7.63
C ALA A 105 9.09 -6.65 6.50
N LEU A 106 8.54 -6.08 5.43
CA LEU A 106 8.08 -6.84 4.26
C LEU A 106 9.21 -7.62 3.55
N HIS A 107 10.47 -7.20 3.72
CA HIS A 107 11.63 -7.91 3.15
C HIS A 107 11.83 -9.32 3.73
N VAL A 108 11.35 -9.59 4.94
CA VAL A 108 11.59 -10.87 5.64
C VAL A 108 10.62 -11.98 5.21
N ARG A 109 9.59 -11.67 4.41
CA ARG A 109 8.49 -12.61 4.09
C ARG A 109 8.32 -12.96 2.60
N ILE A 110 9.18 -12.45 1.71
CA ILE A 110 9.13 -12.71 0.25
C ILE A 110 10.45 -13.29 -0.21
#